data_AF-A0AAU4AS83-F1
#
_entry.id   AF-A0AAU4AS83-F1
#
_cell.length_a   1.000
_cell.length_b   1.000
_cell.length_c   1.000
_cell.angle_alpha   90.00
_cell.angle_beta   90.00
_cell.angle_gamma   90.00
#
_symmetry.space_group_name_H-M   'P 1'
#
loop_
_entity.id
_entity.type
_entity.pdbx_description
1 polymer ?
#
loop_
_entity_poly.entity_id
_entity_poly.type
_entity_poly.pdbx_seq_one_letter_code
_entity_poly.pdbx_strand_id
1 'polypeptide(L)'
;MAGPLRGTEPAHTSAPSDAAPRAIAAPGSSPDSSVSGAQAPRDVAVVTIGGVDGDSRALRVAAAAQAAGYRVTLVGQAPATVAPRGIDVRQVVVQGVLGNHRVRRPRPGLRWPLAYRSAGAHDHRTVRVEAARALLVTRSAELNLVHRPLPLLALARCGHALAWVRYGVRAGWTRVRAAQYLAAVRRRRHPDARLDNLMTDLTRLLLGRRAWRRLDPGLLDEEVAYGPVLDEVRPHLIHALGHRALGVAIRAALRAEGTGHRVEVVWDVPPRTPAPTRRANVAGDAHERSFAREADGVVTVGEGLARELRARHRLPATPAVVRNAPPLAKAAARHPHGVRDRCRLAPDVPLLVHAGPVTPDRGPATVIEALPKLYDLHAAFVVPDPSHPDLAALRFRAAQLGVHARLHVLPYVPVAEIPAFLASADIGVLPVHKLPHHQSVLATRYFEYAHARLPVVVSDVRAMAAATLELGNGEVFRAGDTADFVRAVGAVLTNPRRYRKAYDRVDVLREWSWQTESAPLLDLYARLLGP
;
A
#
# COMPACT_ATOMS: atom_id res chain seq x y z
N MET A 1 44.61 -23.28 17.67
CA MET A 1 44.56 -23.87 19.02
C MET A 1 43.27 -24.65 19.16
N ALA A 2 43.32 -25.69 19.99
CA ALA A 2 42.33 -26.71 20.32
C ALA A 2 40.84 -26.29 20.30
N GLY A 3 39.96 -27.25 19.96
CA GLY A 3 38.48 -27.12 19.92
C GLY A 3 37.82 -27.03 21.32
N PRO A 4 36.63 -27.63 21.57
CA PRO A 4 35.80 -28.42 20.65
C PRO A 4 34.25 -28.36 20.85
N LEU A 5 33.52 -29.01 19.92
CA LEU A 5 32.33 -29.89 20.08
C LEU A 5 30.92 -29.38 20.49
N ARG A 6 29.95 -30.11 19.90
CA ARG A 6 28.50 -30.32 20.17
C ARG A 6 27.56 -29.42 19.36
N GLY A 7 26.72 -29.88 18.45
CA GLY A 7 26.15 -31.22 18.23
C GLY A 7 24.82 -31.33 18.97
N THR A 8 23.70 -30.99 18.32
CA THR A 8 22.34 -31.40 18.73
C THR A 8 21.44 -31.51 17.50
N GLU A 9 20.99 -32.75 17.25
CA GLU A 9 19.86 -33.13 16.40
C GLU A 9 18.50 -32.69 17.00
N PRO A 10 17.40 -32.75 16.22
CA PRO A 10 16.10 -32.27 16.63
C PRO A 10 15.35 -33.33 17.45
N ALA A 11 14.77 -32.92 18.58
CA ALA A 11 13.94 -33.80 19.40
C ALA A 11 12.45 -33.69 19.01
N HIS A 12 11.84 -34.87 18.95
CA HIS A 12 10.46 -35.19 18.64
C HIS A 12 9.44 -34.68 19.68
N THR A 13 8.23 -34.43 19.16
CA THR A 13 6.89 -34.61 19.76
C THR A 13 6.80 -35.13 21.21
N SER A 14 6.10 -34.38 22.06
CA SER A 14 5.19 -34.93 23.08
C SER A 14 4.14 -33.89 23.49
N ALA A 15 2.90 -34.34 23.58
CA ALA A 15 1.76 -33.72 24.27
C ALA A 15 1.14 -34.82 25.15
N PRO A 16 0.12 -34.53 25.97
CA PRO A 16 0.08 -33.63 27.13
C PRO A 16 -0.09 -34.46 28.44
N SER A 17 0.03 -33.83 29.61
CA SER A 17 -0.22 -34.45 30.92
C SER A 17 -1.34 -33.74 31.67
N ASP A 18 -2.27 -34.56 32.16
CA ASP A 18 -3.47 -34.36 32.99
C ASP A 18 -3.27 -33.50 34.26
N ALA A 19 -4.25 -32.61 34.54
CA ALA A 19 -5.28 -32.66 35.62
C ALA A 19 -4.83 -31.93 36.90
N ALA A 20 -5.65 -31.19 37.66
CA ALA A 20 -7.06 -31.33 38.02
C ALA A 20 -7.63 -29.98 38.58
N PRO A 21 -8.91 -29.88 38.99
CA PRO A 21 -9.76 -28.70 38.83
C PRO A 21 -10.03 -27.91 40.12
N ARG A 22 -10.54 -26.67 39.99
CA ARG A 22 -11.13 -25.92 41.11
C ARG A 22 -12.57 -25.49 40.83
N ALA A 23 -13.45 -26.16 41.57
CA ALA A 23 -14.64 -25.69 42.29
C ALA A 23 -15.75 -24.94 41.53
N ILE A 24 -16.86 -25.68 41.41
CA ILE A 24 -18.23 -25.25 41.17
C ILE A 24 -18.73 -24.46 42.40
N ALA A 25 -19.37 -23.31 42.17
CA ALA A 25 -20.27 -22.66 43.13
C ALA A 25 -21.60 -22.36 42.42
N ALA A 26 -22.70 -22.80 43.03
CA ALA A 26 -24.08 -22.65 42.57
C ALA A 26 -24.70 -21.31 43.07
N PRO A 27 -25.90 -20.92 42.60
CA PRO A 27 -26.27 -19.53 42.34
C PRO A 27 -26.90 -18.80 43.53
N GLY A 28 -26.56 -17.52 43.69
CA GLY A 28 -27.18 -16.60 44.64
C GLY A 28 -28.04 -15.55 43.91
N SER A 29 -29.33 -15.57 44.23
CA SER A 29 -30.36 -14.52 44.17
C SER A 29 -30.02 -13.13 43.56
N SER A 30 -30.86 -12.73 42.61
CA SER A 30 -31.05 -11.37 42.07
C SER A 30 -31.32 -10.32 43.15
N PRO A 31 -30.97 -9.05 42.88
CA PRO A 31 -31.97 -8.00 43.06
C PRO A 31 -32.04 -7.03 41.86
N ASP A 32 -33.28 -6.66 41.56
CA ASP A 32 -33.76 -5.41 40.98
C ASP A 32 -33.19 -4.89 39.66
N SER A 33 -34.01 -5.12 38.64
CA SER A 33 -34.21 -4.32 37.44
C SER A 33 -34.43 -2.82 37.75
N SER A 34 -33.48 -1.97 37.35
CA SER A 34 -33.76 -0.67 36.73
C SER A 34 -32.45 -0.02 36.26
N VAL A 35 -31.89 -0.54 35.17
CA VAL A 35 -30.90 0.19 34.37
C VAL A 35 -31.44 0.23 32.95
N SER A 36 -31.62 1.46 32.45
CA SER A 36 -32.00 1.76 31.06
C SER A 36 -31.24 0.85 30.09
N GLY A 37 -31.97 0.24 29.14
CA GLY A 37 -31.41 -0.70 28.17
C GLY A 37 -30.24 -0.10 27.38
N ALA A 38 -29.01 -0.32 27.85
CA ALA A 38 -27.83 -0.16 27.06
C ALA A 38 -27.78 -1.37 26.12
N GLN A 39 -28.26 -1.16 24.89
CA GLN A 39 -28.19 -2.13 23.80
C GLN A 39 -26.74 -2.62 23.69
N ALA A 40 -26.54 -3.93 23.58
CA ALA A 40 -25.19 -4.49 23.46
C ALA A 40 -24.46 -3.80 22.30
N PRO A 41 -23.19 -3.36 22.49
CA PRO A 41 -22.47 -2.61 21.47
C PRO A 41 -22.36 -3.45 20.20
N ARG A 42 -22.74 -2.86 19.05
CA ARG A 42 -22.65 -3.51 17.75
C ARG A 42 -21.19 -3.63 17.33
N ASP A 43 -20.82 -4.81 16.88
CA ASP A 43 -19.47 -5.13 16.42
C ASP A 43 -19.28 -4.79 14.93
N VAL A 44 -18.24 -4.03 14.61
CA VAL A 44 -17.87 -3.62 13.24
C VAL A 44 -16.48 -4.16 12.90
N ALA A 45 -16.36 -4.93 11.83
CA ALA A 45 -15.08 -5.34 11.28
C ALA A 45 -14.67 -4.41 10.12
N VAL A 46 -13.53 -3.73 10.25
CA VAL A 46 -12.93 -2.93 9.17
C VAL A 46 -11.86 -3.79 8.50
N VAL A 47 -12.04 -4.10 7.21
CA VAL A 47 -11.21 -5.08 6.50
C VAL A 47 -10.42 -4.40 5.40
N THR A 48 -9.09 -4.42 5.52
CA THR A 48 -8.15 -4.03 4.46
C THR A 48 -7.33 -5.23 4.05
N ILE A 49 -7.07 -5.40 2.75
CA ILE A 49 -6.25 -6.53 2.26
C ILE A 49 -4.75 -6.23 2.43
N GLY A 50 -4.37 -4.96 2.56
CA GLY A 50 -3.00 -4.54 2.80
C GLY A 50 -2.60 -4.57 4.27
N GLY A 51 -1.39 -4.08 4.57
CA GLY A 51 -0.94 -3.86 5.94
C GLY A 51 -1.68 -2.70 6.58
N VAL A 52 -2.12 -2.89 7.82
CA VAL A 52 -2.91 -1.91 8.60
C VAL A 52 -2.18 -0.57 8.75
N ASP A 53 -0.88 -0.61 9.03
CA ASP A 53 -0.06 0.57 9.35
C ASP A 53 -0.02 1.61 8.21
N GLY A 54 -0.11 1.15 6.96
CA GLY A 54 -0.03 1.99 5.77
C GLY A 54 -1.39 2.51 5.31
N ASP A 55 -2.50 1.98 5.82
CA ASP A 55 -3.85 2.31 5.36
C ASP A 55 -4.49 3.38 6.24
N SER A 56 -4.14 4.65 5.95
CA SER A 56 -4.74 5.81 6.63
C SER A 56 -6.26 5.82 6.63
N ARG A 57 -6.91 5.25 5.61
CA ARG A 57 -8.37 5.25 5.51
C ARG A 57 -8.96 4.19 6.43
N ALA A 58 -8.40 3.00 6.47
CA ALA A 58 -8.83 1.95 7.40
C ALA A 58 -8.72 2.42 8.86
N LEU A 59 -7.60 3.04 9.24
CA LEU A 59 -7.40 3.59 10.59
C LEU A 59 -8.41 4.69 10.94
N ARG A 60 -8.71 5.58 9.99
CA ARG A 60 -9.67 6.68 10.17
C ARG A 60 -11.10 6.17 10.28
N VAL A 61 -11.50 5.21 9.44
CA VAL A 61 -12.81 4.54 9.52
C VAL A 61 -12.97 3.84 10.86
N ALA A 62 -11.97 3.07 11.28
CA ALA A 62 -11.99 2.35 12.54
C ALA A 62 -12.11 3.31 13.74
N ALA A 63 -11.34 4.41 13.74
CA ALA A 63 -11.41 5.43 14.78
C ALA A 63 -12.76 6.17 14.82
N ALA A 64 -13.36 6.50 13.66
CA ALA A 64 -14.68 7.13 13.62
C ALA A 64 -15.77 6.19 14.15
N ALA A 65 -15.75 4.92 13.75
CA ALA A 65 -16.70 3.93 14.24
C ALA A 65 -16.57 3.74 15.77
N GLN A 66 -15.33 3.63 16.27
CA GLN A 66 -15.10 3.53 17.71
C GLN A 66 -15.62 4.76 18.47
N ALA A 67 -15.35 5.97 17.96
CA ALA A 67 -15.83 7.22 18.55
C ALA A 67 -17.36 7.34 18.55
N ALA A 68 -18.04 6.67 17.61
CA ALA A 68 -19.49 6.57 17.54
C ALA A 68 -20.09 5.46 18.45
N GLY A 69 -19.26 4.75 19.23
CA GLY A 69 -19.71 3.74 20.19
C GLY A 69 -19.73 2.30 19.68
N TYR A 70 -19.28 2.05 18.45
CA TYR A 70 -19.16 0.68 17.92
C TYR A 70 -17.94 -0.03 18.53
N ARG A 71 -18.05 -1.34 18.76
CA ARG A 71 -16.88 -2.16 19.04
C ARG A 71 -16.21 -2.50 17.72
N VAL A 72 -14.94 -2.12 17.56
CA VAL A 72 -14.26 -2.21 16.27
C VAL A 72 -13.14 -3.24 16.29
N THR A 73 -13.16 -4.12 15.28
CA THR A 73 -12.06 -5.02 14.95
C THR A 73 -11.47 -4.62 13.61
N LEU A 74 -10.18 -4.32 13.57
CA LEU A 74 -9.43 -4.00 12.37
C LEU A 74 -8.72 -5.27 11.87
N VAL A 75 -9.09 -5.73 10.68
CA VAL A 75 -8.55 -6.95 10.07
C VAL A 75 -7.67 -6.58 8.88
N GLY A 76 -6.41 -6.99 8.89
CA GLY A 76 -5.48 -6.69 7.80
C GLY A 76 -4.27 -7.61 7.74
N GLN A 77 -3.44 -7.43 6.70
CA GLN A 77 -2.33 -8.33 6.44
C GLN A 77 -1.18 -8.11 7.44
N ALA A 78 -0.59 -9.20 7.93
CA ALA A 78 0.59 -9.17 8.77
C ALA A 78 1.85 -8.71 7.99
N PRO A 79 2.84 -8.08 8.66
CA PRO A 79 2.81 -7.63 10.04
C PRO A 79 2.13 -6.25 10.18
N ALA A 80 1.35 -6.06 11.23
CA ALA A 80 0.93 -4.74 11.69
C ALA A 80 1.69 -4.38 12.97
N THR A 81 2.23 -3.17 13.01
CA THR A 81 2.93 -2.60 14.17
C THR A 81 2.06 -1.62 14.94
N VAL A 82 1.03 -1.06 14.30
CA VAL A 82 0.11 -0.12 14.92
C VAL A 82 -0.98 -0.86 15.70
N ALA A 83 -1.12 -0.53 16.98
CA ALA A 83 -2.19 -0.97 17.85
C ALA A 83 -2.99 0.26 18.33
N PRO A 84 -4.04 0.68 17.60
CA PRO A 84 -4.86 1.80 18.03
C PRO A 84 -5.54 1.46 19.37
N ARG A 85 -5.60 2.43 20.28
CA ARG A 85 -6.16 2.20 21.62
C ARG A 85 -7.63 1.84 21.53
N GLY A 86 -8.01 0.70 22.13
CA GLY A 86 -9.40 0.24 22.21
C GLY A 86 -9.97 -0.31 20.89
N ILE A 87 -9.13 -0.59 19.90
CA ILE A 87 -9.51 -1.27 18.65
C ILE A 87 -8.80 -2.62 18.64
N ASP A 88 -9.53 -3.71 18.46
CA ASP A 88 -8.93 -5.05 18.31
C ASP A 88 -8.27 -5.14 16.93
N VAL A 89 -7.07 -5.72 16.83
CA VAL A 89 -6.33 -5.86 15.56
C VAL A 89 -6.09 -7.32 15.27
N ARG A 90 -6.70 -7.83 14.19
CA ARG A 90 -6.52 -9.20 13.71
C ARG A 90 -5.62 -9.21 12.48
N GLN A 91 -4.47 -9.87 12.62
CA GLN A 91 -3.49 -9.99 11.54
C GLN A 91 -3.69 -11.26 10.73
N VAL A 92 -3.63 -11.14 9.41
CA VAL A 92 -3.86 -12.24 8.47
C VAL A 92 -2.61 -12.51 7.65
N VAL A 93 -2.20 -13.77 7.53
CA VAL A 93 -1.06 -14.19 6.70
C VAL A 93 -1.57 -14.82 5.41
N VAL A 94 -1.39 -14.12 4.28
CA VAL A 94 -1.75 -14.64 2.95
C VAL A 94 -0.56 -15.36 2.33
N GLN A 95 -0.67 -16.68 2.17
CA GLN A 95 0.42 -17.53 1.64
C GLN A 95 0.70 -17.28 0.13
N GLY A 96 -0.30 -16.82 -0.62
CA GLY A 96 -0.19 -16.54 -2.05
C GLY A 96 0.13 -17.77 -2.89
N VAL A 97 -0.41 -18.94 -2.55
CA VAL A 97 -0.12 -20.22 -3.22
C VAL A 97 -0.71 -20.23 -4.62
N LEU A 98 -1.98 -19.84 -4.76
CA LEU A 98 -2.73 -19.86 -6.01
C LEU A 98 -2.27 -18.72 -6.94
N GLY A 99 -2.14 -17.51 -6.41
CA GLY A 99 -1.70 -16.31 -7.13
C GLY A 99 -0.28 -16.45 -7.68
N ASN A 100 0.64 -17.01 -6.90
CA ASN A 100 2.04 -17.15 -7.32
C ASN A 100 2.34 -18.45 -8.07
N HIS A 101 1.38 -19.36 -8.23
CA HIS A 101 1.62 -20.68 -8.84
C HIS A 101 2.29 -20.57 -10.22
N ARG A 102 1.80 -19.67 -11.08
CA ARG A 102 2.30 -19.47 -12.45
C ARG A 102 3.71 -18.86 -12.50
N VAL A 103 4.08 -18.12 -11.47
CA VAL A 103 5.41 -17.50 -11.30
C VAL A 103 6.39 -18.53 -10.74
N ARG A 104 5.95 -19.35 -9.77
CA ARG A 104 6.75 -20.43 -9.18
C ARG A 104 6.99 -21.58 -10.15
N ARG A 105 6.07 -21.83 -11.09
CA ARG A 105 6.20 -22.84 -12.15
C ARG A 105 5.93 -22.22 -13.52
N PRO A 106 6.85 -21.39 -14.03
CA PRO A 106 6.67 -20.73 -15.31
C PRO A 106 6.79 -21.80 -16.40
N ARG A 107 5.70 -22.13 -17.11
CA ARG A 107 5.74 -23.06 -18.25
C ARG A 107 6.47 -22.36 -19.42
N PRO A 108 7.75 -22.63 -19.70
CA PRO A 108 8.57 -21.80 -20.59
C PRO A 108 8.29 -22.09 -22.06
N GLY A 109 7.85 -23.32 -22.36
CA GLY A 109 7.61 -23.80 -23.72
C GLY A 109 8.86 -23.78 -24.59
N LEU A 110 8.67 -23.75 -25.91
CA LEU A 110 9.75 -23.71 -26.91
C LEU A 110 10.52 -22.39 -26.94
N ARG A 111 9.97 -21.32 -26.34
CA ARG A 111 10.60 -19.99 -26.33
C ARG A 111 11.81 -19.90 -25.40
N TRP A 112 11.81 -20.70 -24.32
CA TRP A 112 12.89 -20.75 -23.33
C TRP A 112 13.19 -22.20 -22.92
N PRO A 113 13.72 -23.01 -23.84
CA PRO A 113 13.84 -24.45 -23.64
C PRO A 113 14.78 -24.82 -22.49
N LEU A 114 15.72 -23.94 -22.12
CA LEU A 114 16.70 -24.18 -21.06
C LEU A 114 16.26 -23.63 -19.69
N ALA A 115 15.13 -22.92 -19.62
CA ALA A 115 14.62 -22.38 -18.37
C ALA A 115 14.40 -23.48 -17.32
N TYR A 116 14.63 -23.14 -16.05
CA TYR A 116 14.19 -23.98 -14.94
C TYR A 116 12.65 -24.09 -14.93
N ARG A 117 12.13 -25.27 -14.60
CA ARG A 117 10.68 -25.51 -14.58
C ARG A 117 9.99 -25.07 -13.28
N SER A 118 10.78 -24.80 -12.23
CA SER A 118 10.30 -24.36 -10.93
C SER A 118 11.28 -23.38 -10.27
N ALA A 119 10.76 -22.53 -9.38
CA ALA A 119 11.55 -21.65 -8.52
C ALA A 119 12.56 -22.45 -7.69
N GLY A 120 12.13 -23.52 -7.01
CA GLY A 120 13.04 -24.34 -6.22
C GLY A 120 14.22 -24.94 -7.01
N ALA A 121 14.01 -25.32 -8.29
CA ALA A 121 15.11 -25.80 -9.12
C ALA A 121 16.07 -24.69 -9.56
N HIS A 122 15.55 -23.49 -9.79
CA HIS A 122 16.35 -22.30 -10.04
C HIS A 122 17.19 -21.96 -8.80
N ASP A 123 16.54 -21.78 -7.65
CA ASP A 123 17.14 -21.34 -6.40
C ASP A 123 18.20 -22.33 -5.90
N HIS A 124 17.90 -23.63 -5.93
CA HIS A 124 18.87 -24.66 -5.56
C HIS A 124 20.14 -24.58 -6.42
N ARG A 125 20.02 -24.32 -7.72
CA ARG A 125 21.16 -24.31 -8.64
C ARG A 125 21.97 -23.03 -8.54
N THR A 126 21.33 -21.88 -8.39
CA THR A 126 22.01 -20.59 -8.20
C THR A 126 22.78 -20.57 -6.88
N VAL A 127 22.13 -20.92 -5.77
CA VAL A 127 22.75 -20.98 -4.44
C VAL A 127 23.91 -21.98 -4.42
N ARG A 128 23.77 -23.15 -5.07
CA ARG A 128 24.86 -24.12 -5.15
C ARG A 128 26.09 -23.60 -5.91
N VAL A 129 25.90 -22.78 -6.94
CA VAL A 129 27.02 -22.14 -7.67
C VAL A 129 27.68 -21.08 -6.79
N GLU A 130 26.89 -20.26 -6.09
CA GLU A 130 27.42 -19.26 -5.15
C GLU A 130 28.20 -19.90 -4.00
N ALA A 131 27.67 -20.97 -3.40
CA ALA A 131 28.36 -21.75 -2.38
C ALA A 131 29.67 -22.37 -2.91
N ALA A 132 29.67 -22.90 -4.14
CA ALA A 132 30.89 -23.42 -4.75
C ALA A 132 31.96 -22.32 -4.95
N ARG A 133 31.56 -21.11 -5.32
CA ARG A 133 32.47 -19.95 -5.39
C ARG A 133 33.05 -19.62 -4.01
N ALA A 134 32.21 -19.55 -2.99
CA ALA A 134 32.65 -19.27 -1.63
C ALA A 134 33.69 -20.29 -1.15
N LEU A 135 33.43 -21.59 -1.35
CA LEU A 135 34.37 -22.66 -1.02
C LEU A 135 35.69 -22.55 -1.78
N LEU A 136 35.67 -22.16 -3.07
CA LEU A 136 36.89 -21.93 -3.84
C LEU A 136 37.69 -20.75 -3.30
N VAL A 137 37.03 -19.65 -2.95
CA VAL A 137 37.70 -18.49 -2.34
C VAL A 137 38.36 -18.87 -1.01
N THR A 138 37.64 -19.59 -0.13
CA THR A 138 38.22 -20.11 1.12
C THR A 138 39.40 -21.04 0.85
N ARG A 139 39.28 -21.93 -0.13
CA ARG A 139 40.36 -22.84 -0.52
C ARG A 139 41.61 -22.10 -1.00
N SER A 140 41.45 -20.97 -1.70
CA SER A 140 42.57 -20.13 -2.11
C SER A 140 43.32 -19.57 -0.90
N ALA A 141 42.59 -19.10 0.13
CA ALA A 141 43.18 -18.62 1.37
C ALA A 141 43.90 -19.74 2.15
N GLU A 142 43.29 -20.94 2.25
CA GLU A 142 43.92 -22.10 2.89
C GLU A 142 45.27 -22.47 2.27
N LEU A 143 45.38 -22.42 0.94
CA LEU A 143 46.61 -22.75 0.22
C LEU A 143 47.74 -21.74 0.46
N ASN A 144 47.43 -20.56 0.98
CA ASN A 144 48.42 -19.53 1.34
C ASN A 144 48.81 -19.61 2.83
N LEU A 145 47.92 -20.09 3.69
CA LEU A 145 48.14 -20.18 5.14
C LEU A 145 48.80 -21.50 5.58
N VAL A 146 48.42 -22.62 4.96
CA VAL A 146 48.88 -23.96 5.40
C VAL A 146 50.21 -24.30 4.74
N HIS A 147 51.25 -24.46 5.56
CA HIS A 147 52.56 -24.88 5.08
C HIS A 147 52.53 -26.32 4.57
N ARG A 148 52.96 -26.52 3.31
CA ARG A 148 53.07 -27.83 2.66
C ARG A 148 54.40 -27.91 1.91
N PRO A 149 55.02 -29.08 1.79
CA PRO A 149 56.19 -29.23 0.94
C PRO A 149 55.84 -28.88 -0.51
N LEU A 150 56.78 -28.22 -1.21
CA LEU A 150 56.60 -27.64 -2.55
C LEU A 150 55.84 -28.53 -3.56
N PRO A 151 56.17 -29.83 -3.74
CA PRO A 151 55.47 -30.66 -4.73
C PRO A 151 53.97 -30.86 -4.40
N LEU A 152 53.63 -31.03 -3.12
CA LEU A 152 52.23 -31.18 -2.69
C LEU A 152 51.47 -29.86 -2.80
N LEU A 153 52.13 -28.73 -2.58
CA LEU A 153 51.55 -27.41 -2.76
C LEU A 153 51.25 -27.12 -4.25
N ALA A 154 52.19 -27.47 -5.14
CA ALA A 154 52.01 -27.32 -6.59
C ALA A 154 50.82 -28.14 -7.11
N LEU A 155 50.72 -29.42 -6.73
CA LEU A 155 49.58 -30.28 -7.07
C LEU A 155 48.25 -29.71 -6.56
N ALA A 156 48.23 -29.22 -5.31
CA ALA A 156 47.02 -28.63 -4.73
C ALA A 156 46.60 -27.34 -5.45
N ARG A 157 47.54 -26.51 -5.91
CA ARG A 157 47.28 -25.31 -6.72
C ARG A 157 46.76 -25.67 -8.11
N CYS A 158 47.31 -26.69 -8.77
CA CYS A 158 46.80 -27.19 -10.04
C CYS A 158 45.35 -27.71 -9.91
N GLY A 159 45.07 -28.51 -8.87
CA GLY A 159 43.71 -28.98 -8.58
C GLY A 159 42.73 -27.83 -8.30
N HIS A 160 43.19 -26.79 -7.60
CA HIS A 160 42.41 -25.58 -7.34
C HIS A 160 42.10 -24.79 -8.63
N ALA A 161 43.09 -24.62 -9.51
CA ALA A 161 42.89 -23.98 -10.81
C ALA A 161 41.88 -24.76 -11.68
N LEU A 162 41.98 -26.09 -11.73
CA LEU A 162 41.00 -26.92 -12.44
C LEU A 162 39.59 -26.79 -11.84
N ALA A 163 39.48 -26.67 -10.52
CA ALA A 163 38.21 -26.46 -9.84
C ALA A 163 37.58 -25.10 -10.21
N TRP A 164 38.39 -24.04 -10.38
CA TRP A 164 37.94 -22.74 -10.90
C TRP A 164 37.44 -22.83 -12.34
N VAL A 165 38.12 -23.57 -13.22
CA VAL A 165 37.65 -23.79 -14.60
C VAL A 165 36.31 -24.52 -14.61
N ARG A 166 36.19 -25.62 -13.84
CA ARG A 166 34.93 -26.37 -13.71
C ARG A 166 33.81 -25.50 -13.15
N TYR A 167 34.12 -24.64 -12.19
CA TYR A 167 33.19 -23.63 -11.67
C TYR A 167 32.76 -22.67 -12.78
N GLY A 168 33.69 -22.11 -13.56
CA GLY A 168 33.38 -21.16 -14.64
C GLY A 168 32.38 -21.71 -15.65
N VAL A 169 32.56 -22.96 -16.10
CA VAL A 169 31.63 -23.65 -17.01
C VAL A 169 30.26 -23.82 -16.37
N ARG A 170 30.20 -24.33 -15.13
CA ARG A 170 28.92 -24.54 -14.41
C ARG A 170 28.19 -23.23 -14.12
N ALA A 171 28.93 -22.19 -13.77
CA ALA A 171 28.40 -20.86 -13.51
C ALA A 171 27.85 -20.23 -14.79
N GLY A 172 28.59 -20.34 -15.91
CA GLY A 172 28.12 -19.89 -17.23
C GLY A 172 26.82 -20.57 -17.66
N TRP A 173 26.77 -21.91 -17.56
CA TRP A 173 25.57 -22.69 -17.86
C TRP A 173 24.38 -22.30 -16.96
N THR A 174 24.61 -22.21 -15.65
CA THR A 174 23.58 -21.82 -14.67
C THR A 174 23.06 -20.42 -14.95
N ARG A 175 23.93 -19.48 -15.33
CA ARG A 175 23.57 -18.11 -15.69
C ARG A 175 22.65 -18.05 -16.91
N VAL A 176 22.96 -18.79 -17.98
CA VAL A 176 22.11 -18.87 -19.18
C VAL A 176 20.73 -19.43 -18.84
N ARG A 177 20.68 -20.53 -18.07
CA ARG A 177 19.41 -21.13 -17.65
C ARG A 177 18.61 -20.21 -16.72
N ALA A 178 19.27 -19.54 -15.79
CA ALA A 178 18.66 -18.58 -14.88
C ALA A 178 18.09 -17.38 -15.65
N ALA A 179 18.81 -16.84 -16.64
CA ALA A 179 18.32 -15.77 -17.50
C ALA A 179 17.05 -16.17 -18.26
N GLN A 180 17.02 -17.38 -18.83
CA GLN A 180 15.82 -17.93 -19.48
C GLN A 180 14.66 -18.14 -18.49
N TYR A 181 14.94 -18.66 -17.29
CA TYR A 181 13.93 -18.80 -16.22
C TYR A 181 13.34 -17.44 -15.83
N LEU A 182 14.18 -16.44 -15.55
CA LEU A 182 13.74 -15.10 -15.19
C LEU A 182 12.93 -14.45 -16.32
N ALA A 183 13.30 -14.67 -17.58
CA ALA A 183 12.51 -14.23 -18.73
C ALA A 183 11.12 -14.89 -18.78
N ALA A 184 11.05 -16.20 -18.52
CA ALA A 184 9.79 -16.93 -18.43
C ALA A 184 8.92 -16.45 -17.26
N VAL A 185 9.51 -16.18 -16.10
CA VAL A 185 8.84 -15.59 -14.93
C VAL A 185 8.31 -14.20 -15.24
N ARG A 186 9.11 -13.32 -15.86
CA ARG A 186 8.69 -11.95 -16.25
C ARG A 186 7.45 -11.99 -17.14
N ARG A 187 7.41 -12.88 -18.14
CA ARG A 187 6.22 -13.07 -19.00
C ARG A 187 4.98 -13.50 -18.21
N ARG A 188 5.14 -14.28 -17.14
CA ARG A 188 4.01 -14.71 -16.29
C ARG A 188 3.52 -13.60 -15.36
N ARG A 189 4.41 -12.71 -14.92
CA ARG A 189 4.06 -11.52 -14.11
C ARG A 189 3.38 -10.43 -14.95
N HIS A 190 3.80 -10.26 -16.21
CA HIS A 190 3.26 -9.24 -17.13
C HIS A 190 2.75 -9.91 -18.43
N PRO A 191 1.58 -10.58 -18.38
CA PRO A 191 1.02 -11.28 -19.53
C PRO A 191 0.33 -10.31 -20.50
N ASP A 192 1.11 -9.61 -21.32
CA ASP A 192 0.60 -8.56 -22.23
C ASP A 192 0.73 -8.89 -23.72
N ALA A 193 1.15 -10.11 -24.07
CA ALA A 193 1.24 -10.53 -25.47
C ALA A 193 -0.15 -10.71 -26.11
N ARG A 194 -0.23 -10.62 -27.45
CA ARG A 194 -1.49 -10.78 -28.21
C ARG A 194 -2.24 -12.07 -27.85
N LEU A 195 -1.54 -13.20 -27.74
CA LEU A 195 -2.14 -14.47 -27.33
C LEU A 195 -2.63 -14.45 -25.87
N ASP A 196 -1.90 -13.80 -24.96
CA ASP A 196 -2.31 -13.68 -23.56
C ASP A 196 -3.58 -12.81 -23.44
N ASN A 197 -3.68 -11.75 -24.25
CA ASN A 197 -4.87 -10.91 -24.36
C ASN A 197 -6.06 -11.66 -24.97
N LEU A 198 -5.85 -12.42 -26.05
CA LEU A 198 -6.89 -13.26 -26.66
C LEU A 198 -7.43 -14.30 -25.67
N MET A 199 -6.55 -14.97 -24.93
CA MET A 199 -6.97 -15.92 -23.89
C MET A 199 -7.74 -15.24 -22.75
N THR A 200 -7.38 -13.99 -22.43
CA THR A 200 -8.12 -13.17 -21.45
C THR A 200 -9.52 -12.86 -21.97
N ASP A 201 -9.67 -12.48 -23.24
CA ASP A 201 -10.96 -12.22 -23.87
C ASP A 201 -11.84 -13.45 -23.95
N LEU A 202 -11.28 -14.58 -24.39
CA LEU A 202 -12.00 -15.85 -24.42
C LEU A 202 -12.47 -16.25 -23.02
N THR A 203 -11.62 -16.07 -22.00
CA THR A 203 -12.00 -16.36 -20.61
C THR A 203 -13.13 -15.44 -20.12
N ARG A 204 -13.07 -14.15 -20.46
CA ARG A 204 -14.13 -13.19 -20.15
C ARG A 204 -15.44 -13.55 -20.84
N LEU A 205 -15.38 -13.94 -22.12
CA LEU A 205 -16.54 -14.33 -22.91
C LEU A 205 -17.21 -15.59 -22.33
N LEU A 206 -16.42 -16.63 -22.04
CA LEU A 206 -16.92 -17.93 -21.58
C LEU A 206 -17.41 -17.92 -20.13
N LEU A 207 -16.72 -17.20 -19.23
CA LEU A 207 -17.01 -17.24 -17.79
C LEU A 207 -17.75 -16.01 -17.27
N GLY A 208 -17.88 -14.95 -18.07
CA GLY A 208 -18.51 -13.70 -17.68
C GLY A 208 -17.94 -13.17 -16.36
N ARG A 209 -18.82 -12.94 -15.37
CA ARG A 209 -18.43 -12.48 -14.03
C ARG A 209 -17.56 -13.49 -13.27
N ARG A 210 -17.62 -14.79 -13.58
CA ARG A 210 -16.79 -15.82 -12.92
C ARG A 210 -15.35 -15.85 -13.44
N ALA A 211 -15.01 -15.04 -14.44
CA ALA A 211 -13.69 -15.01 -15.06
C ALA A 211 -12.56 -14.69 -14.06
N TRP A 212 -12.83 -13.90 -13.02
CA TRP A 212 -11.84 -13.54 -12.01
C TRP A 212 -11.20 -14.77 -11.35
N ARG A 213 -11.97 -15.85 -11.12
CA ARG A 213 -11.46 -17.10 -10.50
C ARG A 213 -10.29 -17.73 -11.28
N ARG A 214 -10.27 -17.54 -12.60
CA ARG A 214 -9.21 -18.06 -13.49
C ARG A 214 -8.15 -17.01 -13.82
N LEU A 215 -8.55 -15.73 -13.87
CA LEU A 215 -7.68 -14.64 -14.29
C LEU A 215 -6.81 -14.11 -13.14
N ASP A 216 -7.36 -14.02 -11.93
CA ASP A 216 -6.65 -13.66 -10.71
C ASP A 216 -7.00 -14.63 -9.56
N PRO A 217 -6.38 -15.83 -9.55
CA PRO A 217 -6.63 -16.81 -8.50
C PRO A 217 -6.07 -16.38 -7.13
N GLY A 218 -5.29 -15.29 -7.05
CA GLY A 218 -4.82 -14.74 -5.77
C GLY A 218 -5.96 -14.23 -4.88
N LEU A 219 -7.08 -13.83 -5.48
CA LEU A 219 -8.31 -13.47 -4.75
C LEU A 219 -8.89 -14.65 -3.93
N LEU A 220 -8.55 -15.89 -4.30
CA LEU A 220 -8.92 -17.08 -3.52
C LEU A 220 -7.93 -17.37 -2.39
N ASP A 221 -6.65 -16.99 -2.53
CA ASP A 221 -5.71 -17.05 -1.41
C ASP A 221 -6.16 -16.09 -0.29
N GLU A 222 -6.68 -14.91 -0.66
CA GLU A 222 -7.27 -13.95 0.28
C GLU A 222 -8.51 -14.53 0.97
N GLU A 223 -9.40 -15.21 0.24
CA GLU A 223 -10.57 -15.88 0.83
C GLU A 223 -10.17 -16.91 1.89
N VAL A 224 -9.22 -17.78 1.55
CA VAL A 224 -8.75 -18.85 2.46
C VAL A 224 -8.13 -18.26 3.73
N ALA A 225 -7.48 -17.10 3.62
CA ALA A 225 -6.79 -16.48 4.74
C ALA A 225 -7.71 -15.61 5.62
N TYR A 226 -8.54 -14.75 5.02
CA TYR A 226 -9.38 -13.80 5.75
C TYR A 226 -10.72 -14.39 6.18
N GLY A 227 -11.27 -15.37 5.43
CA GLY A 227 -12.58 -15.96 5.71
C GLY A 227 -12.72 -16.50 7.14
N PRO A 228 -11.84 -17.40 7.60
CA PRO A 228 -11.89 -17.94 8.96
C PRO A 228 -11.78 -16.88 10.06
N VAL A 229 -11.00 -15.81 9.81
CA VAL A 229 -10.84 -14.71 10.78
C VAL A 229 -12.13 -13.92 10.92
N LEU A 230 -12.83 -13.64 9.81
CA LEU A 230 -14.14 -12.97 9.87
C LEU A 230 -15.22 -13.86 10.50
N ASP A 231 -15.16 -15.16 10.23
CA ASP A 231 -16.06 -16.15 10.83
C ASP A 231 -15.85 -16.23 12.36
N GLU A 232 -14.61 -16.07 12.86
CA GLU A 232 -14.30 -16.01 14.29
C GLU A 232 -14.72 -14.68 14.94
N VAL A 233 -14.47 -13.55 14.26
CA VAL A 233 -14.82 -12.20 14.77
C VAL A 233 -16.33 -12.02 14.90
N ARG A 234 -17.13 -12.67 14.05
CA ARG A 234 -18.61 -12.60 14.03
C ARG A 234 -19.15 -11.16 14.11
N PRO A 235 -18.70 -10.24 13.23
CA PRO A 235 -19.16 -8.85 13.27
C PRO A 235 -20.64 -8.73 12.86
N HIS A 236 -21.28 -7.62 13.20
CA HIS A 236 -22.62 -7.26 12.71
C HIS A 236 -22.53 -6.46 11.40
N LEU A 237 -21.42 -5.78 11.16
CA LEU A 237 -21.13 -5.08 9.91
C LEU A 237 -19.67 -5.30 9.49
N ILE A 238 -19.44 -5.55 8.20
CA ILE A 238 -18.11 -5.61 7.60
C ILE A 238 -17.93 -4.40 6.68
N HIS A 239 -16.98 -3.53 7.00
CA HIS A 239 -16.54 -2.44 6.14
C HIS A 239 -15.35 -2.87 5.30
N ALA A 240 -15.58 -3.16 4.02
CA ALA A 240 -14.61 -3.74 3.11
C ALA A 240 -13.90 -2.66 2.26
N LEU A 241 -12.61 -2.43 2.52
CA LEU A 241 -11.79 -1.49 1.75
C LEU A 241 -11.32 -2.10 0.43
N GLY A 242 -11.90 -1.62 -0.67
CA GLY A 242 -11.57 -2.01 -2.03
C GLY A 242 -12.24 -3.32 -2.49
N HIS A 243 -12.15 -3.58 -3.79
CA HIS A 243 -12.85 -4.71 -4.41
C HIS A 243 -12.36 -6.08 -3.92
N ARG A 244 -11.13 -6.18 -3.43
CA ARG A 244 -10.56 -7.44 -2.93
C ARG A 244 -11.21 -7.85 -1.62
N ALA A 245 -11.25 -6.92 -0.65
CA ALA A 245 -11.96 -7.11 0.62
C ALA A 245 -13.46 -7.39 0.41
N LEU A 246 -14.09 -6.72 -0.57
CA LEU A 246 -15.52 -6.90 -0.85
C LEU A 246 -15.91 -8.36 -1.09
N GLY A 247 -15.15 -9.08 -1.91
CA GLY A 247 -15.48 -10.47 -2.23
C GLY A 247 -15.40 -11.39 -1.01
N VAL A 248 -14.45 -11.12 -0.12
CA VAL A 248 -14.30 -11.85 1.15
C VAL A 248 -15.43 -11.50 2.11
N ALA A 249 -15.75 -10.22 2.25
CA ALA A 249 -16.80 -9.72 3.13
C ALA A 249 -18.17 -10.31 2.78
N ILE A 250 -18.55 -10.29 1.51
CA ILE A 250 -19.83 -10.85 1.05
C ILE A 250 -19.91 -12.35 1.31
N ARG A 251 -18.83 -13.10 1.05
CA ARG A 251 -18.83 -14.55 1.32
C ARG A 251 -18.85 -14.88 2.80
N ALA A 252 -18.19 -14.09 3.63
CA ALA A 252 -18.28 -14.21 5.10
C ALA A 252 -19.70 -13.91 5.59
N ALA A 253 -20.34 -12.86 5.07
CA ALA A 253 -21.74 -12.55 5.39
C ALA A 253 -22.69 -13.69 5.00
N LEU A 254 -22.57 -14.25 3.80
CA LEU A 254 -23.37 -15.40 3.37
C LEU A 254 -23.17 -16.65 4.27
N ARG A 255 -21.93 -16.93 4.71
CA ARG A 255 -21.67 -18.03 5.64
C ARG A 255 -22.30 -17.77 7.01
N ALA A 256 -22.17 -16.55 7.52
CA ALA A 256 -22.74 -16.15 8.80
C ALA A 256 -24.28 -16.20 8.78
N GLU A 257 -24.91 -15.71 7.71
CA GLU A 257 -26.37 -15.79 7.51
C GLU A 257 -26.86 -17.23 7.47
N GLY A 258 -26.10 -18.14 6.84
CA GLY A 258 -26.38 -19.58 6.86
C GLY A 258 -26.39 -20.21 8.26
N THR A 259 -25.81 -19.53 9.26
CA THR A 259 -25.83 -19.91 10.69
C THR A 259 -26.77 -19.05 11.53
N GLY A 260 -27.60 -18.21 10.91
CA GLY A 260 -28.55 -17.33 11.58
C GLY A 260 -27.94 -16.02 12.11
N HIS A 261 -26.71 -15.67 11.73
CA HIS A 261 -26.05 -14.43 12.12
C HIS A 261 -26.01 -13.46 10.93
N ARG A 262 -26.88 -12.45 10.93
CA ARG A 262 -26.94 -11.46 9.86
C ARG A 262 -25.75 -10.50 9.94
N VAL A 263 -25.12 -10.25 8.80
CA VAL A 263 -23.96 -9.35 8.68
C VAL A 263 -24.19 -8.39 7.52
N GLU A 264 -24.20 -7.09 7.81
CA GLU A 264 -24.28 -6.05 6.79
C GLU A 264 -22.90 -5.80 6.16
N VAL A 265 -22.84 -5.55 4.86
CA VAL A 265 -21.58 -5.31 4.14
C VAL A 265 -21.55 -3.91 3.52
N VAL A 266 -20.58 -3.10 3.95
CA VAL A 266 -20.28 -1.80 3.36
C VAL A 266 -19.08 -1.92 2.45
N TRP A 267 -19.25 -1.57 1.18
CA TRP A 267 -18.17 -1.51 0.21
C TRP A 267 -17.55 -0.11 0.14
N ASP A 268 -16.27 0.01 0.49
CA ASP A 268 -15.52 1.26 0.41
C ASP A 268 -14.62 1.30 -0.82
N VAL A 269 -14.98 2.15 -1.79
CA VAL A 269 -14.39 2.14 -3.13
C VAL A 269 -13.32 3.23 -3.27
N PRO A 270 -12.03 2.86 -3.41
CA PRO A 270 -10.96 3.82 -3.67
C PRO A 270 -11.00 4.32 -5.13
N PRO A 271 -10.26 5.40 -5.46
CA PRO A 271 -10.06 5.81 -6.85
C PRO A 271 -9.49 4.67 -7.69
N ARG A 272 -10.07 4.44 -8.87
CA ARG A 272 -9.70 3.32 -9.74
C ARG A 272 -8.29 3.50 -10.31
N THR A 273 -7.30 2.81 -9.76
CA THR A 273 -5.96 2.79 -10.36
C THR A 273 -5.93 1.91 -11.62
N PRO A 274 -5.18 2.30 -12.67
CA PRO A 274 -5.00 1.44 -13.83
C PRO A 274 -4.35 0.12 -13.42
N ALA A 275 -4.94 -1.00 -13.85
CA ALA A 275 -4.33 -2.29 -13.60
C ALA A 275 -3.05 -2.46 -14.46
N PRO A 276 -2.01 -3.15 -13.96
CA PRO A 276 -0.73 -3.26 -14.65
C PRO A 276 -0.81 -4.05 -15.95
N THR A 277 -1.80 -4.93 -16.08
CA THR A 277 -2.03 -5.74 -17.28
C THR A 277 -3.51 -5.78 -17.62
N ARG A 278 -3.82 -6.06 -18.89
CA ARG A 278 -5.21 -6.25 -19.34
C ARG A 278 -5.90 -7.40 -18.59
N ARG A 279 -5.15 -8.48 -18.34
CA ARG A 279 -5.61 -9.63 -17.54
C ARG A 279 -6.07 -9.22 -16.15
N ALA A 280 -5.28 -8.41 -15.44
CA ALA A 280 -5.62 -7.91 -14.12
C ALA A 280 -6.84 -6.98 -14.16
N ASN A 281 -6.93 -6.09 -15.16
CA ASN A 281 -8.10 -5.22 -15.33
C ASN A 281 -9.40 -6.02 -15.52
N VAL A 282 -9.38 -7.04 -16.38
CA VAL A 282 -10.56 -7.89 -16.62
C VAL A 282 -10.91 -8.72 -15.39
N ALA A 283 -9.91 -9.23 -14.66
CA ALA A 283 -10.16 -9.95 -13.42
C ALA A 283 -10.81 -9.06 -12.35
N GLY A 284 -10.26 -7.87 -12.12
CA GLY A 284 -10.80 -6.90 -11.17
C GLY A 284 -12.21 -6.45 -11.54
N ASP A 285 -12.47 -6.08 -12.80
CA ASP A 285 -13.81 -5.72 -13.26
C ASP A 285 -14.82 -6.87 -13.11
N ALA A 286 -14.41 -8.11 -13.43
CA ALA A 286 -15.27 -9.28 -13.23
C ALA A 286 -15.58 -9.52 -11.74
N HIS A 287 -14.59 -9.36 -10.86
CA HIS A 287 -14.77 -9.50 -9.40
C HIS A 287 -15.69 -8.41 -8.83
N GLU A 288 -15.44 -7.14 -9.18
CA GLU A 288 -16.32 -6.03 -8.80
C GLU A 288 -17.76 -6.27 -9.28
N ARG A 289 -17.97 -6.67 -10.54
CA ARG A 289 -19.31 -6.96 -11.06
C ARG A 289 -19.98 -8.18 -10.44
N SER A 290 -19.21 -9.11 -9.89
CA SER A 290 -19.76 -10.23 -9.12
C SER A 290 -20.44 -9.71 -7.86
N PHE A 291 -19.75 -8.89 -7.06
CA PHE A 291 -20.15 -8.63 -5.67
C PHE A 291 -20.70 -7.21 -5.42
N ALA A 292 -20.49 -6.24 -6.31
CA ALA A 292 -20.86 -4.84 -6.07
C ALA A 292 -22.35 -4.61 -5.79
N ARG A 293 -23.24 -5.46 -6.32
CA ARG A 293 -24.69 -5.36 -6.10
C ARG A 293 -25.17 -6.11 -4.85
N GLU A 294 -24.28 -6.90 -4.24
CA GLU A 294 -24.55 -7.67 -3.02
C GLU A 294 -24.18 -6.86 -1.77
N ALA A 295 -23.48 -5.73 -1.91
CA ALA A 295 -23.18 -4.84 -0.78
C ALA A 295 -24.43 -4.04 -0.36
N ASP A 296 -24.70 -4.02 0.94
CA ASP A 296 -25.83 -3.29 1.55
C ASP A 296 -25.60 -1.78 1.58
N GLY A 297 -24.33 -1.37 1.68
CA GLY A 297 -23.90 0.02 1.62
C GLY A 297 -22.69 0.22 0.70
N VAL A 298 -22.59 1.38 0.07
CA VAL A 298 -21.41 1.75 -0.74
C VAL A 298 -20.95 3.15 -0.37
N VAL A 299 -19.66 3.28 -0.11
CA VAL A 299 -19.00 4.57 0.13
C VAL A 299 -17.85 4.77 -0.84
N THR A 300 -17.54 6.01 -1.18
CA THR A 300 -16.40 6.34 -2.05
C THR A 300 -15.87 7.74 -1.72
N VAL A 301 -14.86 8.20 -2.45
CA VAL A 301 -14.09 9.42 -2.09
C VAL A 301 -14.40 10.65 -2.94
N GLY A 302 -15.39 10.58 -3.84
CA GLY A 302 -15.76 11.74 -4.65
C GLY A 302 -17.05 11.58 -5.44
N GLU A 303 -17.75 12.68 -5.66
CA GLU A 303 -19.06 12.74 -6.33
C GLU A 303 -19.04 12.20 -7.77
N GLY A 304 -17.98 12.50 -8.52
CA GLY A 304 -17.80 11.96 -9.88
C GLY A 304 -17.71 10.44 -9.88
N LEU A 305 -16.99 9.88 -8.91
CA LEU A 305 -16.82 8.44 -8.75
C LEU A 305 -18.10 7.78 -8.23
N ALA A 306 -18.84 8.42 -7.31
CA ALA A 306 -20.13 7.93 -6.83
C ALA A 306 -21.13 7.76 -8.00
N ARG A 307 -21.24 8.76 -8.88
CA ARG A 307 -22.08 8.68 -10.09
C ARG A 307 -21.61 7.59 -11.06
N GLU A 308 -20.31 7.47 -11.29
CA GLU A 308 -19.73 6.41 -12.14
C GLU A 308 -20.08 5.02 -11.59
N LEU A 309 -19.89 4.79 -10.29
CA LEU A 309 -20.17 3.52 -9.63
C LEU A 309 -21.64 3.14 -9.71
N ARG A 310 -22.54 4.11 -9.42
CA ARG A 310 -23.98 3.90 -9.55
C ARG A 310 -24.36 3.48 -10.96
N ALA A 311 -23.88 4.17 -11.98
CA ALA A 311 -24.17 3.87 -13.37
C ALA A 311 -23.57 2.51 -13.82
N ARG A 312 -22.29 2.26 -13.49
CA ARG A 312 -21.55 1.07 -13.92
C ARG A 312 -22.07 -0.22 -13.29
N HIS A 313 -22.41 -0.19 -12.00
CA HIS A 313 -22.84 -1.37 -11.25
C HIS A 313 -24.36 -1.44 -11.04
N ARG A 314 -25.11 -0.42 -11.48
CA ARG A 314 -26.56 -0.30 -11.29
C ARG A 314 -26.92 -0.41 -9.80
N LEU A 315 -26.23 0.37 -8.98
CA LEU A 315 -26.47 0.43 -7.54
C LEU A 315 -27.84 1.07 -7.26
N PRO A 316 -28.56 0.61 -6.23
CA PRO A 316 -29.91 1.11 -5.91
C PRO A 316 -29.89 2.57 -5.46
N ALA A 317 -28.83 2.99 -4.76
CA ALA A 317 -28.62 4.35 -4.30
C ALA A 317 -27.28 4.92 -4.82
N THR A 318 -27.15 6.24 -4.77
CA THR A 318 -25.84 6.89 -5.00
C THR A 318 -24.95 6.60 -3.78
N PRO A 319 -23.70 6.12 -3.98
CA PRO A 319 -22.75 5.91 -2.88
C PRO A 319 -22.53 7.16 -2.03
N ALA A 320 -22.38 6.99 -0.72
CA ALA A 320 -22.02 8.10 0.15
C ALA A 320 -20.57 8.54 -0.12
N VAL A 321 -20.32 9.85 -0.10
CA VAL A 321 -19.00 10.42 -0.34
C VAL A 321 -18.33 10.72 0.99
N VAL A 322 -17.17 10.09 1.21
CA VAL A 322 -16.38 10.14 2.43
C VAL A 322 -14.94 10.38 2.01
N ARG A 323 -14.47 11.64 2.00
CA ARG A 323 -13.11 11.98 1.56
C ARG A 323 -12.10 11.63 2.65
N ASN A 324 -10.89 11.28 2.24
CA ASN A 324 -9.83 10.93 3.19
C ASN A 324 -9.13 12.18 3.74
N ALA A 325 -9.81 12.96 4.57
CA ALA A 325 -9.27 14.19 5.16
C ALA A 325 -8.61 13.97 6.53
N PRO A 326 -7.58 14.75 6.91
CA PRO A 326 -7.04 14.73 8.27
C PRO A 326 -8.08 15.12 9.33
N PRO A 327 -7.92 14.66 10.58
CA PRO A 327 -8.74 15.18 11.67
C PRO A 327 -8.46 16.66 11.89
N LEU A 328 -9.48 17.42 12.31
CA LEU A 328 -9.30 18.80 12.73
C LEU A 328 -8.42 18.83 13.98
N ALA A 329 -7.26 19.50 13.87
CA ALA A 329 -6.37 19.68 15.02
C ALA A 329 -6.98 20.69 16.00
N LYS A 330 -6.97 20.37 17.31
CA LYS A 330 -7.49 21.25 18.37
C LYS A 330 -6.70 22.56 18.52
N ALA A 331 -5.45 22.58 18.05
CA ALA A 331 -4.60 23.76 17.92
C ALA A 331 -3.62 23.54 16.76
N ALA A 332 -2.98 24.61 16.28
CA ALA A 332 -1.85 24.53 15.35
C ALA A 332 -0.64 23.89 16.04
N ALA A 333 -0.70 22.58 16.27
CA ALA A 333 0.40 21.83 16.85
C ALA A 333 1.60 21.96 15.92
N ARG A 334 2.67 22.59 16.41
CA ARG A 334 3.94 22.61 15.70
C ARG A 334 4.64 21.29 15.96
N HIS A 335 5.06 20.63 14.90
CA HIS A 335 5.94 19.49 15.05
C HIS A 335 7.31 19.97 15.57
N PRO A 336 7.92 19.34 16.58
CA PRO A 336 9.17 19.80 17.19
C PRO A 336 10.37 19.80 16.22
N HIS A 337 10.29 18.97 15.17
CA HIS A 337 11.26 18.90 14.09
C HIS A 337 10.51 18.91 12.75
N GLY A 338 10.05 20.07 12.30
CA GLY A 338 9.29 20.21 11.06
C GLY A 338 10.10 19.84 9.82
N VAL A 339 9.45 19.82 8.66
CA VAL A 339 10.11 19.57 7.37
C VAL A 339 11.31 20.50 7.15
N ARG A 340 11.19 21.79 7.50
CA ARG A 340 12.28 22.77 7.40
C ARG A 340 13.49 22.41 8.26
N ASP A 341 13.26 22.04 9.52
CA ASP A 341 14.32 21.67 10.46
C ASP A 341 15.05 20.41 9.99
N ARG A 342 14.30 19.44 9.46
CA ARG A 342 14.88 18.21 8.88
C ARG A 342 15.74 18.51 7.65
N CYS A 343 15.38 19.52 6.87
CA CYS A 343 16.19 20.02 5.75
C CYS A 343 17.35 20.93 6.20
N ARG A 344 17.43 21.30 7.49
CA ARG A 344 18.42 22.24 8.05
C ARG A 344 18.43 23.59 7.33
N LEU A 345 17.26 24.10 7.01
CA LEU A 345 17.10 25.37 6.29
C LEU A 345 16.78 26.52 7.25
N ALA A 346 17.31 27.70 6.95
CA ALA A 346 16.97 28.92 7.67
C ALA A 346 15.50 29.33 7.43
N PRO A 347 14.90 30.16 8.30
CA PRO A 347 13.48 30.53 8.20
C PRO A 347 13.09 31.28 6.91
N ASP A 348 14.03 32.01 6.31
CA ASP A 348 13.86 32.85 5.14
C ASP A 348 14.08 32.11 3.80
N VAL A 349 14.65 30.91 3.83
CA VAL A 349 14.90 30.11 2.63
C VAL A 349 13.59 29.50 2.10
N PRO A 350 13.16 29.77 0.85
CA PRO A 350 11.92 29.21 0.33
C PRO A 350 11.95 27.68 0.25
N LEU A 351 10.88 27.03 0.74
CA LEU A 351 10.75 25.57 0.77
C LEU A 351 9.43 25.10 0.15
N LEU A 352 9.53 24.34 -0.94
CA LEU A 352 8.43 23.60 -1.53
C LEU A 352 8.48 22.14 -1.08
N VAL A 353 7.32 21.57 -0.72
CA VAL A 353 7.23 20.18 -0.24
C VAL A 353 6.32 19.32 -1.12
N HIS A 354 6.84 18.15 -1.49
CA HIS A 354 6.10 17.05 -2.10
C HIS A 354 6.05 15.89 -1.10
N ALA A 355 4.86 15.53 -0.63
CA ALA A 355 4.66 14.40 0.26
C ALA A 355 3.95 13.24 -0.46
N GLY A 356 4.49 12.03 -0.34
CA GLY A 356 3.95 10.82 -0.94
C GLY A 356 4.87 10.16 -1.98
N PRO A 357 4.36 9.17 -2.73
CA PRO A 357 5.14 8.46 -3.73
C PRO A 357 5.71 9.40 -4.82
N VAL A 358 6.86 9.03 -5.37
CA VAL A 358 7.57 9.76 -6.44
C VAL A 358 7.52 9.01 -7.77
N THR A 359 6.46 8.24 -7.99
CA THR A 359 6.25 7.51 -9.25
C THR A 359 6.02 8.49 -10.41
N PRO A 360 6.31 8.11 -11.67
CA PRO A 360 6.23 9.01 -12.82
C PRO A 360 4.88 9.69 -13.00
N ASP A 361 3.78 9.01 -12.70
CA ASP A 361 2.41 9.53 -12.77
C ASP A 361 2.12 10.66 -11.76
N ARG A 362 2.96 10.82 -10.73
CA ARG A 362 2.87 11.88 -9.72
C ARG A 362 3.62 13.15 -10.14
N GLY A 363 4.36 13.12 -11.25
CA GLY A 363 5.07 14.25 -11.84
C GLY A 363 6.18 14.92 -11.01
N PRO A 364 6.90 14.23 -10.09
CA PRO A 364 7.98 14.86 -9.32
C PRO A 364 9.12 15.41 -10.20
N ALA A 365 9.27 14.86 -11.42
CA ALA A 365 10.25 15.34 -12.40
C ALA A 365 10.06 16.83 -12.74
N THR A 366 8.81 17.31 -12.86
CA THR A 366 8.53 18.73 -13.16
C THR A 366 9.11 19.67 -12.09
N VAL A 367 9.09 19.25 -10.83
CA VAL A 367 9.69 20.02 -9.73
C VAL A 367 11.20 20.12 -9.92
N ILE A 368 11.87 19.00 -10.23
CA ILE A 368 13.32 18.95 -10.42
C ILE A 368 13.76 19.79 -11.63
N GLU A 369 13.04 19.71 -12.76
CA GLU A 369 13.33 20.49 -13.96
C GLU A 369 13.11 22.01 -13.75
N ALA A 370 12.27 22.39 -12.78
CA ALA A 370 11.96 23.79 -12.48
C ALA A 370 12.98 24.46 -11.54
N LEU A 371 13.63 23.69 -10.67
CA LEU A 371 14.57 24.23 -9.66
C LEU A 371 15.65 25.16 -10.25
N PRO A 372 16.27 24.90 -11.42
CA PRO A 372 17.26 25.82 -11.99
C PRO A 372 16.73 27.24 -12.26
N LYS A 373 15.42 27.39 -12.49
CA LYS A 373 14.76 28.68 -12.80
C LYS A 373 14.16 29.37 -11.57
N LEU A 374 14.06 28.66 -10.45
CA LEU A 374 13.54 29.16 -9.18
C LEU A 374 14.74 29.30 -8.23
N TYR A 375 15.43 30.43 -8.34
CA TYR A 375 16.59 30.74 -7.50
C TYR A 375 16.22 30.66 -6.01
N ASP A 376 17.13 30.13 -5.21
CA ASP A 376 17.00 29.92 -3.75
C ASP A 376 15.89 28.98 -3.27
N LEU A 377 15.00 28.50 -4.15
CA LEU A 377 13.99 27.51 -3.78
C LEU A 377 14.65 26.15 -3.51
N HIS A 378 14.34 25.58 -2.34
CA HIS A 378 14.60 24.18 -2.01
C HIS A 378 13.33 23.34 -2.18
N ALA A 379 13.51 22.06 -2.53
CA ALA A 379 12.44 21.08 -2.59
C ALA A 379 12.66 19.95 -1.58
N ALA A 380 11.67 19.66 -0.76
CA ALA A 380 11.65 18.51 0.15
C ALA A 380 10.69 17.43 -0.35
N PHE A 381 11.20 16.22 -0.58
CA PHE A 381 10.42 15.05 -0.94
C PHE A 381 10.28 14.14 0.27
N VAL A 382 9.10 14.11 0.87
CA VAL A 382 8.75 13.24 2.01
C VAL A 382 8.17 11.96 1.45
N VAL A 383 8.98 10.90 1.38
CA VAL A 383 8.64 9.67 0.62
C VAL A 383 8.47 8.45 1.53
N PRO A 384 7.56 7.52 1.19
CA PRO A 384 7.41 6.27 1.96
C PRO A 384 8.69 5.42 1.98
N ASP A 385 9.41 5.37 0.86
CA ASP A 385 10.62 4.58 0.68
C ASP A 385 11.73 5.43 0.03
N PRO A 386 12.73 5.89 0.81
CA PRO A 386 13.89 6.61 0.28
C PRO A 386 14.80 5.80 -0.64
N SER A 387 14.61 4.47 -0.73
CA SER A 387 15.36 3.57 -1.62
C SER A 387 14.65 3.30 -2.95
N HIS A 388 13.47 3.89 -3.17
CA HIS A 388 12.67 3.66 -4.36
C HIS A 388 13.46 3.98 -5.67
N PRO A 389 13.45 3.11 -6.70
CA PRO A 389 14.25 3.30 -7.92
C PRO A 389 14.01 4.64 -8.64
N ASP A 390 12.75 5.08 -8.73
CA ASP A 390 12.42 6.36 -9.37
C ASP A 390 13.08 7.56 -8.67
N LEU A 391 13.32 7.47 -7.35
CA LEU A 391 14.01 8.51 -6.61
C LEU A 391 15.49 8.60 -7.01
N ALA A 392 16.14 7.46 -7.29
CA ALA A 392 17.52 7.45 -7.77
C ALA A 392 17.64 8.19 -9.11
N ALA A 393 16.68 7.98 -10.03
CA ALA A 393 16.62 8.71 -11.29
C ALA A 393 16.43 10.22 -11.10
N LEU A 394 15.55 10.62 -10.17
CA LEU A 394 15.33 12.04 -9.83
C LEU A 394 16.57 12.70 -9.22
N ARG A 395 17.29 12.01 -8.31
CA ARG A 395 18.55 12.48 -7.73
C ARG A 395 19.64 12.63 -8.78
N PHE A 396 19.78 11.65 -9.66
CA PHE A 396 20.71 11.72 -10.78
C PHE A 396 20.41 12.92 -11.67
N ARG A 397 19.12 13.15 -11.99
CA ARG A 397 18.70 14.31 -12.77
C ARG A 397 18.98 15.64 -12.07
N ALA A 398 18.72 15.73 -10.76
CA ALA A 398 19.05 16.91 -9.97
C ALA A 398 20.56 17.22 -9.96
N ALA A 399 21.42 16.19 -9.96
CA ALA A 399 22.86 16.35 -10.09
C ALA A 399 23.25 16.90 -11.46
N GLN A 400 22.69 16.37 -12.55
CA GLN A 400 22.93 16.88 -13.91
C GLN A 400 22.53 18.35 -14.08
N LEU A 401 21.47 18.77 -13.40
CA LEU A 401 20.98 20.16 -13.43
C LEU A 401 21.70 21.09 -12.43
N GLY A 402 22.64 20.57 -11.63
CA GLY A 402 23.36 21.35 -10.63
C GLY A 402 22.51 21.75 -9.40
N VAL A 403 21.36 21.12 -9.18
CA VAL A 403 20.41 21.47 -8.11
C VAL A 403 20.33 20.43 -6.99
N HIS A 404 21.21 19.43 -6.98
CA HIS A 404 21.22 18.35 -5.99
C HIS A 404 21.28 18.84 -4.54
N ALA A 405 22.02 19.92 -4.24
CA ALA A 405 22.10 20.52 -2.91
C ALA A 405 20.78 21.17 -2.44
N ARG A 406 19.86 21.43 -3.39
CA ARG A 406 18.53 22.01 -3.13
C ARG A 406 17.41 20.97 -3.04
N LEU A 407 17.72 19.70 -3.35
CA LEU A 407 16.78 18.58 -3.24
C LEU A 407 17.02 17.80 -1.95
N HIS A 408 16.05 17.86 -1.05
CA HIS A 408 16.04 17.11 0.20
C HIS A 408 15.11 15.91 0.10
N VAL A 409 15.56 14.73 0.52
CA VAL A 409 14.72 13.54 0.60
C VAL A 409 14.59 13.12 2.05
N LEU A 410 13.36 13.07 2.54
CA LEU A 410 13.04 12.75 3.91
C LEU A 410 12.25 11.42 3.98
N PRO A 411 12.45 10.63 5.05
CA PRO A 411 11.76 9.36 5.22
C PRO A 411 10.28 9.54 5.52
N TYR A 412 9.57 8.42 5.59
CA TYR A 412 8.18 8.35 6.01
C TYR A 412 7.95 9.04 7.36
N VAL A 413 6.78 9.70 7.47
CA VAL A 413 6.27 10.34 8.69
C VAL A 413 4.90 9.71 9.00
N PRO A 414 4.62 9.34 10.25
CA PRO A 414 3.31 8.81 10.64
C PRO A 414 2.17 9.73 10.22
N VAL A 415 1.08 9.15 9.68
CA VAL A 415 -0.06 9.89 9.09
C VAL A 415 -0.63 10.98 10.02
N ALA A 416 -0.67 10.72 11.33
CA ALA A 416 -1.20 11.67 12.32
C ALA A 416 -0.35 12.94 12.47
N GLU A 417 0.95 12.87 12.17
CA GLU A 417 1.90 13.96 12.35
C GLU A 417 2.10 14.79 11.08
N ILE A 418 1.65 14.29 9.92
CA ILE A 418 1.96 14.87 8.61
C ILE A 418 1.61 16.36 8.51
N PRO A 419 0.39 16.83 8.80
CA PRO A 419 0.07 18.25 8.66
C PRO A 419 0.98 19.15 9.51
N ALA A 420 1.22 18.77 10.78
CA ALA A 420 2.10 19.50 11.69
C ALA A 420 3.56 19.50 11.22
N PHE A 421 4.02 18.37 10.67
CA PHE A 421 5.37 18.23 10.10
C PHE A 421 5.57 19.13 8.88
N LEU A 422 4.57 19.21 7.99
CA LEU A 422 4.63 19.97 6.75
C LEU A 422 4.45 21.49 6.94
N ALA A 423 3.83 21.92 8.04
CA ALA A 423 3.43 23.32 8.28
C ALA A 423 4.59 24.35 8.27
N SER A 424 5.85 23.90 8.34
CA SER A 424 7.04 24.78 8.26
C SER A 424 7.52 25.06 6.82
N ALA A 425 6.93 24.39 5.81
CA ALA A 425 7.17 24.68 4.39
C ALA A 425 6.45 25.96 3.94
N ASP A 426 6.75 26.40 2.73
CA ASP A 426 6.12 27.56 2.10
C ASP A 426 5.06 27.18 1.09
N ILE A 427 5.22 26.04 0.41
CA ILE A 427 4.34 25.57 -0.68
C ILE A 427 4.15 24.05 -0.59
N GLY A 428 2.91 23.58 -0.65
CA GLY A 428 2.60 22.17 -0.91
C GLY A 428 2.39 21.94 -2.41
N VAL A 429 3.07 20.97 -3.02
CA VAL A 429 2.97 20.70 -4.46
C VAL A 429 2.21 19.41 -4.78
N LEU A 430 1.40 19.44 -5.83
CA LEU A 430 0.74 18.28 -6.43
C LEU A 430 0.90 18.31 -7.96
N PRO A 431 2.08 17.92 -8.49
CA PRO A 431 2.39 18.06 -9.92
C PRO A 431 1.88 16.87 -10.74
N VAL A 432 0.71 16.34 -10.38
CA VAL A 432 0.22 15.03 -10.82
C VAL A 432 -0.17 15.04 -12.31
N HIS A 433 0.10 13.96 -13.03
CA HIS A 433 -0.27 13.87 -14.45
C HIS A 433 -1.78 13.71 -14.66
N LYS A 434 -2.29 14.19 -15.80
CA LYS A 434 -3.70 14.06 -16.21
C LYS A 434 -4.06 12.63 -16.60
N LEU A 435 -4.27 11.78 -15.59
CA LEU A 435 -4.75 10.42 -15.77
C LEU A 435 -6.22 10.31 -15.33
N PRO A 436 -7.05 9.44 -15.94
CA PRO A 436 -8.48 9.37 -15.65
C PRO A 436 -8.82 9.28 -14.15
N HIS A 437 -8.03 8.52 -13.40
CA HIS A 437 -8.24 8.30 -11.97
C HIS A 437 -7.83 9.47 -11.07
N HIS A 438 -7.02 10.40 -11.59
CA HIS A 438 -6.71 11.65 -10.90
C HIS A 438 -7.79 12.72 -11.14
N GLN A 439 -8.54 12.65 -12.24
CA GLN A 439 -9.47 13.71 -12.68
C GLN A 439 -10.73 13.88 -11.83
N SER A 440 -11.06 12.90 -10.98
CA SER A 440 -12.39 12.82 -10.34
C SER A 440 -12.37 12.91 -8.81
N VAL A 441 -11.18 13.01 -8.20
CA VAL A 441 -11.01 12.96 -6.75
C VAL A 441 -9.95 13.95 -6.29
N LEU A 442 -10.15 14.53 -5.11
CA LEU A 442 -9.09 15.28 -4.43
C LEU A 442 -8.12 14.30 -3.78
N ALA A 443 -6.83 14.55 -3.95
CA ALA A 443 -5.80 13.75 -3.29
C ALA A 443 -5.83 14.01 -1.77
N THR A 444 -5.57 12.98 -0.96
CA THR A 444 -5.38 13.12 0.51
C THR A 444 -4.42 14.25 0.86
N ARG A 445 -3.32 14.37 0.09
CA ARG A 445 -2.27 15.38 0.25
C ARG A 445 -2.78 16.81 0.09
N TYR A 446 -3.81 17.01 -0.72
CA TYR A 446 -4.48 18.31 -0.85
C TYR A 446 -5.05 18.79 0.49
N PHE A 447 -5.75 17.90 1.19
CA PHE A 447 -6.30 18.18 2.52
C PHE A 447 -5.20 18.32 3.57
N GLU A 448 -4.13 17.52 3.51
CA GLU A 448 -3.02 17.63 4.44
C GLU A 448 -2.26 18.95 4.29
N TYR A 449 -2.07 19.45 3.06
CA TYR A 449 -1.52 20.79 2.83
C TYR A 449 -2.46 21.90 3.32
N ALA A 450 -3.78 21.73 3.15
CA ALA A 450 -4.76 22.66 3.72
C ALA A 450 -4.70 22.71 5.26
N HIS A 451 -4.64 21.56 5.93
CA HIS A 451 -4.49 21.48 7.39
C HIS A 451 -3.11 21.98 7.88
N ALA A 452 -2.09 21.89 7.04
CA ALA A 452 -0.79 22.54 7.25
C ALA A 452 -0.80 24.05 6.93
N ARG A 453 -1.93 24.59 6.46
CA ARG A 453 -2.13 25.98 5.99
C ARG A 453 -1.12 26.42 4.92
N LEU A 454 -0.70 25.48 4.08
CA LEU A 454 0.21 25.74 2.98
C LEU A 454 -0.57 26.18 1.74
N PRO A 455 -0.17 27.27 1.06
CA PRO A 455 -0.53 27.50 -0.32
C PRO A 455 -0.20 26.26 -1.16
N VAL A 456 -1.08 25.94 -2.11
CA VAL A 456 -0.89 24.76 -2.98
C VAL A 456 -0.53 25.17 -4.41
N VAL A 457 0.38 24.42 -5.03
CA VAL A 457 0.60 24.48 -6.48
C VAL A 457 0.21 23.14 -7.07
N VAL A 458 -0.87 23.12 -7.85
CA VAL A 458 -1.46 21.89 -8.39
C VAL A 458 -1.45 21.89 -9.91
N SER A 459 -1.26 20.71 -10.50
CA SER A 459 -1.48 20.56 -11.92
C SER A 459 -2.98 20.73 -12.25
N ASP A 460 -3.28 21.06 -13.51
CA ASP A 460 -4.62 21.27 -14.07
C ASP A 460 -5.44 19.97 -14.24
N VAL A 461 -5.33 19.08 -13.26
CA VAL A 461 -6.23 17.96 -13.02
C VAL A 461 -7.55 18.50 -12.48
N ARG A 462 -8.66 18.17 -13.14
CA ARG A 462 -9.97 18.81 -12.97
C ARG A 462 -10.41 19.02 -11.52
N ALA A 463 -10.40 17.97 -10.70
CA ALA A 463 -10.87 18.05 -9.31
C ALA A 463 -10.00 19.00 -8.46
N MET A 464 -8.67 18.90 -8.56
CA MET A 464 -7.74 19.73 -7.78
C MET A 464 -7.71 21.17 -8.29
N ALA A 465 -7.75 21.37 -9.60
CA ALA A 465 -7.80 22.69 -10.22
C ALA A 465 -9.08 23.45 -9.80
N ALA A 466 -10.24 22.80 -9.91
CA ALA A 466 -11.51 23.39 -9.49
C ALA A 466 -11.50 23.80 -8.01
N ALA A 467 -11.10 22.89 -7.12
CA ALA A 467 -11.02 23.18 -5.69
C ALA A 467 -10.03 24.30 -5.36
N THR A 468 -8.89 24.37 -6.07
CA THR A 468 -7.87 25.40 -5.83
C THR A 468 -8.33 26.78 -6.27
N LEU A 469 -9.00 26.86 -7.42
CA LEU A 469 -9.55 28.11 -7.93
C LEU A 469 -10.74 28.60 -7.10
N GLU A 470 -11.64 27.69 -6.70
CA GLU A 470 -12.80 27.99 -5.86
C GLU A 470 -12.38 28.42 -4.45
N LEU A 471 -11.41 27.72 -3.85
CA LEU A 471 -10.92 28.08 -2.53
C LEU A 471 -10.01 29.32 -2.56
N GLY A 472 -9.31 29.56 -3.67
CA GLY A 472 -8.32 30.64 -3.79
C GLY A 472 -7.06 30.41 -2.94
N ASN A 473 -6.75 29.16 -2.62
CA ASN A 473 -5.64 28.76 -1.73
C ASN A 473 -4.34 28.44 -2.47
N GLY A 474 -4.25 28.70 -3.76
CA GLY A 474 -3.08 28.32 -4.53
C GLY A 474 -3.14 28.70 -6.00
N GLU A 475 -2.22 28.12 -6.76
CA GLU A 475 -2.06 28.32 -8.19
C GLU A 475 -2.21 26.98 -8.95
N VAL A 476 -2.74 27.08 -10.16
CA VAL A 476 -2.87 25.94 -11.08
C VAL A 476 -1.87 26.11 -12.22
N PHE A 477 -1.25 25.00 -12.65
CA PHE A 477 -0.36 24.97 -13.80
C PHE A 477 -0.69 23.80 -14.73
N ARG A 478 -0.29 23.89 -16.00
CA ARG A 478 -0.46 22.82 -16.99
C ARG A 478 0.40 21.61 -16.66
N ALA A 479 -0.22 20.43 -16.50
CA ALA A 479 0.49 19.20 -16.18
C ALA A 479 1.62 18.90 -17.17
N GLY A 480 2.83 18.67 -16.65
CA GLY A 480 4.04 18.41 -17.45
C GLY A 480 4.71 19.66 -18.05
N ASP A 481 4.14 20.85 -17.85
CA ASP A 481 4.74 22.10 -18.32
C ASP A 481 5.59 22.76 -17.23
N THR A 482 6.91 22.63 -17.36
CA THR A 482 7.87 23.21 -16.41
C THR A 482 7.84 24.74 -16.39
N ALA A 483 7.57 25.40 -17.52
CA ALA A 483 7.57 26.86 -17.57
C ALA A 483 6.35 27.43 -16.84
N ASP A 484 5.17 26.84 -17.07
CA ASP A 484 3.95 27.24 -16.36
C ASP A 484 4.01 26.87 -14.87
N PHE A 485 4.68 25.76 -14.52
CA PHE A 485 4.97 25.43 -13.12
C PHE A 485 5.82 26.51 -12.44
N VAL A 486 6.89 26.98 -13.10
CA VAL A 486 7.74 28.07 -12.57
C VAL A 486 6.92 29.35 -12.36
N ARG A 487 6.03 29.71 -13.29
CA ARG A 487 5.10 30.85 -13.12
C ARG A 487 4.24 30.67 -11.87
N ALA A 488 3.59 29.51 -11.72
CA ALA A 488 2.69 29.23 -10.60
C ALA A 488 3.42 29.30 -9.25
N VAL A 489 4.62 28.72 -9.16
CA VAL A 489 5.45 28.79 -7.94
C VAL A 489 5.88 30.23 -7.65
N GLY A 490 6.34 30.97 -8.66
CA GLY A 490 6.73 32.37 -8.51
C GLY A 490 5.59 33.26 -8.01
N ALA A 491 4.36 33.03 -8.50
CA ALA A 491 3.17 33.75 -8.06
C ALA A 491 2.84 33.47 -6.58
N VAL A 492 3.00 32.22 -6.12
CA VAL A 492 2.84 31.85 -4.71
C VAL A 492 3.93 32.48 -3.84
N LEU A 493 5.20 32.43 -4.25
CA LEU A 493 6.31 33.02 -3.50
C LEU A 493 6.23 34.55 -3.39
N THR A 494 5.70 35.22 -4.41
CA THR A 494 5.54 36.68 -4.41
C THR A 494 4.52 37.14 -3.36
N ASN A 495 3.44 36.39 -3.14
CA ASN A 495 2.41 36.76 -2.18
C ASN A 495 1.78 35.53 -1.48
N PRO A 496 2.53 34.83 -0.62
CA PRO A 496 2.04 33.62 0.04
C PRO A 496 0.88 33.92 1.00
N ARG A 497 0.85 35.11 1.60
CA ARG A 497 -0.20 35.54 2.53
C ARG A 497 -1.57 35.57 1.86
N ARG A 498 -1.66 35.98 0.59
CA ARG A 498 -2.91 35.97 -0.18
C ARG A 498 -3.56 34.58 -0.19
N TYR A 499 -2.78 33.55 -0.46
CA TYR A 499 -3.28 32.17 -0.54
C TYR A 499 -3.56 31.59 0.83
N ARG A 500 -2.74 31.90 1.85
CA ARG A 500 -2.98 31.44 3.23
C ARG A 500 -4.28 31.97 3.83
N LYS A 501 -4.69 33.19 3.46
CA LYS A 501 -5.96 33.79 3.90
C LYS A 501 -7.19 32.95 3.54
N ALA A 502 -7.11 32.11 2.49
CA ALA A 502 -8.21 31.21 2.12
C ALA A 502 -8.63 30.27 3.27
N TYR A 503 -7.70 29.94 4.16
CA TYR A 503 -7.90 29.08 5.33
C TYR A 503 -8.37 29.83 6.58
N ASP A 504 -8.43 31.17 6.57
CA ASP A 504 -8.95 31.96 7.69
C ASP A 504 -10.49 31.92 7.74
N ARG A 505 -11.13 31.43 6.68
CA ARG A 505 -12.57 31.13 6.66
C ARG A 505 -12.86 30.04 7.69
N VAL A 506 -13.73 30.37 8.65
CA VAL A 506 -13.98 29.60 9.88
C VAL A 506 -14.34 28.13 9.62
N ASP A 507 -14.96 27.83 8.48
CA ASP A 507 -15.50 26.49 8.23
C ASP A 507 -14.68 25.62 7.27
N VAL A 508 -13.73 26.17 6.49
CA VAL A 508 -13.04 25.39 5.45
C VAL A 508 -12.32 24.17 6.01
N LEU A 509 -11.47 24.36 7.03
CA LEU A 509 -10.72 23.24 7.62
C LEU A 509 -11.60 22.29 8.42
N ARG A 510 -12.73 22.79 8.96
CA ARG A 510 -13.72 21.97 9.67
C ARG A 510 -14.51 21.10 8.70
N GLU A 511 -14.97 21.66 7.59
CA GLU A 511 -15.62 20.92 6.50
C GLU A 511 -14.68 19.87 5.92
N TRP A 512 -13.41 20.26 5.69
CA TRP A 512 -12.37 19.35 5.20
C TRP A 512 -11.67 18.59 6.33
N SER A 513 -12.40 18.22 7.38
CA SER A 513 -11.88 17.39 8.46
C SER A 513 -12.54 16.03 8.51
N TRP A 514 -11.80 15.03 9.00
CA TRP A 514 -12.32 13.67 9.14
C TRP A 514 -13.64 13.60 9.92
N GLN A 515 -13.79 14.42 10.96
CA GLN A 515 -15.00 14.47 11.78
C GLN A 515 -16.24 14.77 10.92
N THR A 516 -16.15 15.75 10.03
CA THR A 516 -17.23 16.10 9.10
C THR A 516 -17.36 15.08 7.97
N GLU A 517 -16.24 14.66 7.37
CA GLU A 517 -16.24 13.70 6.25
C GLU A 517 -16.78 12.32 6.63
N SER A 518 -16.65 11.92 7.90
CA SER A 518 -17.14 10.63 8.39
C SER A 518 -18.64 10.60 8.69
N ALA A 519 -19.32 11.74 8.77
CA ALA A 519 -20.74 11.78 9.14
C ALA A 519 -21.62 10.93 8.19
N PRO A 520 -21.51 11.04 6.85
CA PRO A 520 -22.28 10.19 5.94
C PRO A 520 -22.02 8.68 6.09
N LEU A 521 -20.81 8.30 6.53
CA LEU A 521 -20.45 6.90 6.82
C LEU A 521 -21.15 6.41 8.08
N LEU A 522 -21.13 7.21 9.15
CA LEU A 522 -21.75 6.85 10.42
C LEU A 522 -23.28 6.80 10.29
N ASP A 523 -23.87 7.72 9.51
CA ASP A 523 -25.29 7.68 9.18
C ASP A 523 -25.65 6.40 8.39
N LEU A 524 -24.76 5.94 7.51
CA LEU A 524 -24.94 4.68 6.80
C LEU A 524 -24.89 3.49 7.76
N TYR A 525 -23.95 3.46 8.70
CA TYR A 525 -23.88 2.40 9.70
C TYR A 525 -25.13 2.34 10.56
N ALA A 526 -25.60 3.49 11.06
CA ALA A 526 -26.81 3.57 11.87
C ALA A 526 -28.05 3.07 11.13
N ARG A 527 -28.17 3.37 9.82
CA ARG A 527 -29.28 2.84 8.99
C ARG A 527 -29.22 1.33 8.79
N LEU A 528 -28.02 0.77 8.60
CA LEU A 528 -27.85 -0.66 8.34
C LEU A 528 -27.98 -1.52 9.60
N LEU A 529 -27.44 -1.05 10.72
CA LEU A 529 -27.44 -1.78 11.98
C LEU A 529 -28.71 -1.56 12.82
N GLY A 530 -29.52 -0.56 12.44
CA GLY A 530 -30.65 -0.08 13.24
C GLY A 530 -30.20 0.74 14.45
N PRO A 531 -31.16 1.40 15.14
CA PRO A 531 -30.90 2.09 16.39
C PRO A 531 -30.38 1.16 17.48
#